data_AF-A0A521HR85-F1
#
_entry.id   AF-A0A521HR85-F1
#
_cell.length_a   1.000
_cell.length_b   1.000
_cell.length_c   1.000
_cell.angle_alpha   90.00
_cell.angle_beta   90.00
_cell.angle_gamma   90.00
#
_symmetry.space_group_name_H-M   'P 1'
#
loop_
_entity.id
_entity.type
_entity.pdbx_description
1 polymer ?
#
loop_
_entity_poly.entity_id
_entity_poly.type
_entity_poly.pdbx_seq_one_letter_code
_entity_poly.pdbx_strand_id
1 'polypeptide(L)'
;MYTADGAVRPHYRPYAQWLEEVPRALIERKRSEADIAFHRVGITFNVYGAEGGKERLIPFDLLPRIIPGHEWSELERGLAQRVRALNAFLADIYHDQEILRAGRIPADQILSNAQFRPEMKGVKVPGGLYSMIAGIDLVRAAGADGSGEFFVLEDNLRVPSGVSYMLENRKMMMRLFPDLFSRYHVQPVEHYPDLLLETLRAVAPAGVVDPTVVVLTPGAYNSAYFEHSFLAQQMGVELVEGQDMFVQDDVLYMRTTQGPRRVDVIYRRIDDDFLDPLAFRADSMLGVPGLMRAYQAGHVTLANAVGTGVADDKSIYPYVPEMVRFYLGEEPVLNNVPTWMLREKDDLAYVLEHLPELVVKEVHGAGGYGMLVGPASTRAEIEDFRQRILAAPEKYIAQPTLSLSSCPTFVEAGIAPRHIDLRPFVLSGGKQVRMVPGGLTRVALKEGSLVVNSSQGGGTKDTWVVD
;
A
#
# COMPACT_ATOMS: atom_id res chain seq x y z
N MET A 1 -4.77 10.55 -20.58
CA MET A 1 -4.41 10.62 -22.01
C MET A 1 -4.93 11.88 -22.68
N TYR A 2 -6.24 12.14 -22.66
CA TYR A 2 -6.82 13.33 -23.30
C TYR A 2 -6.95 14.51 -22.33
N THR A 3 -6.97 15.73 -22.86
CA THR A 3 -7.37 16.96 -22.17
C THR A 3 -8.90 17.13 -22.25
N ALA A 4 -9.46 18.12 -21.55
CA ALA A 4 -10.91 18.34 -21.50
C ALA A 4 -11.51 18.70 -22.88
N ASP A 5 -10.72 19.33 -23.74
CA ASP A 5 -11.03 19.67 -25.14
C ASP A 5 -10.76 18.52 -26.12
N GLY A 6 -10.36 17.33 -25.63
CA GLY A 6 -10.15 16.13 -26.45
C GLY A 6 -8.76 15.99 -27.08
N ALA A 7 -7.84 16.95 -26.87
CA ALA A 7 -6.48 16.86 -27.39
C ALA A 7 -5.66 15.80 -26.63
N VAL A 8 -4.70 15.15 -27.32
CA VAL A 8 -3.78 14.19 -26.69
C VAL A 8 -2.72 14.95 -25.90
N ARG A 9 -2.60 14.63 -24.60
CA ARG A 9 -1.56 15.20 -23.72
C ARG A 9 -0.16 14.89 -24.26
N PRO A 10 0.81 15.81 -24.16
CA PRO A 10 2.14 15.65 -24.77
C PRO A 10 2.82 14.32 -24.49
N HIS A 11 2.86 13.87 -23.24
CA HIS A 11 3.49 12.61 -22.83
C HIS A 11 2.77 11.35 -23.35
N TYR A 12 1.50 11.45 -23.80
CA TYR A 12 0.78 10.35 -24.46
C TYR A 12 0.88 10.37 -25.99
N ARG A 13 1.46 11.42 -26.62
CA ARG A 13 1.47 11.53 -28.09
C ARG A 13 2.17 10.35 -28.79
N PRO A 14 3.38 9.91 -28.39
CA PRO A 14 4.01 8.75 -29.02
C PRO A 14 3.18 7.47 -28.88
N TYR A 15 2.52 7.28 -27.73
CA TYR A 15 1.62 6.16 -27.50
C TYR A 15 0.36 6.23 -28.38
N ALA A 16 -0.24 7.41 -28.53
CA ALA A 16 -1.40 7.61 -29.39
C ALA A 16 -1.09 7.28 -30.85
N GLN A 17 0.06 7.75 -31.36
CA GLN A 17 0.53 7.43 -32.70
C GLN A 17 0.78 5.93 -32.88
N TRP A 18 1.44 5.29 -31.92
CA TRP A 18 1.63 3.84 -31.93
C TRP A 18 0.30 3.08 -31.97
N LEU A 19 -0.69 3.53 -31.20
CA LEU A 19 -2.01 2.90 -31.14
C LEU A 19 -2.79 3.03 -32.45
N GLU A 20 -2.60 4.12 -33.20
CA GLU A 20 -3.17 4.32 -34.53
C GLU A 20 -2.48 3.44 -35.60
N GLU A 21 -1.18 3.19 -35.45
CA GLU A 21 -0.38 2.38 -36.37
C GLU A 21 -0.58 0.87 -36.18
N VAL A 22 -0.85 0.42 -34.95
CA VAL A 22 -0.91 -1.01 -34.64
C VAL A 22 -2.24 -1.63 -35.09
N PRO A 23 -2.20 -2.75 -35.86
CA PRO A 23 -3.41 -3.46 -36.25
C PRO A 23 -4.18 -3.98 -35.04
N ARG A 24 -5.50 -3.76 -35.00
CA ARG A 24 -6.39 -4.25 -33.91
C ARG A 24 -6.25 -5.75 -33.65
N ALA A 25 -6.10 -6.56 -34.70
CA ALA A 25 -5.90 -8.01 -34.58
C ALA A 25 -4.61 -8.37 -33.81
N LEU A 26 -3.55 -7.55 -33.92
CA LEU A 26 -2.32 -7.75 -33.15
C LEU A 26 -2.56 -7.47 -31.66
N ILE A 27 -3.32 -6.42 -31.32
CA ILE A 27 -3.68 -6.10 -29.94
C ILE A 27 -4.49 -7.23 -29.32
N GLU A 28 -5.52 -7.74 -30.02
CA GLU A 28 -6.35 -8.85 -29.54
C GLU A 28 -5.52 -10.11 -29.31
N ARG A 29 -4.61 -10.45 -30.23
CA ARG A 29 -3.66 -11.55 -30.05
C ARG A 29 -2.75 -11.32 -28.83
N LYS A 30 -2.23 -10.11 -28.63
CA LYS A 30 -1.36 -9.76 -27.49
C LYS A 30 -2.10 -9.85 -26.16
N ARG A 31 -3.39 -9.52 -26.12
CA ARG A 31 -4.26 -9.73 -24.95
C ARG A 31 -4.36 -11.21 -24.60
N SER A 32 -4.64 -12.07 -25.57
CA SER A 32 -4.68 -13.52 -25.33
C SER A 32 -3.31 -14.08 -24.90
N GLU A 33 -2.21 -13.59 -25.49
CA GLU A 33 -0.85 -13.94 -25.05
C GLU A 33 -0.58 -13.52 -23.60
N ALA A 34 -1.03 -12.33 -23.20
CA ALA A 34 -0.92 -11.83 -21.83
C ALA A 34 -1.71 -12.71 -20.84
N ASP A 35 -2.98 -12.98 -21.13
CA ASP A 35 -3.85 -13.79 -20.26
C ASP A 35 -3.24 -15.19 -20.01
N ILE A 36 -2.73 -15.84 -21.06
CA ILE A 36 -2.05 -17.14 -20.94
C ILE A 36 -0.77 -17.02 -20.10
N ALA A 37 0.00 -15.94 -20.29
CA ALA A 37 1.26 -15.75 -19.59
C ALA A 37 1.03 -15.47 -18.09
N PHE A 38 0.07 -14.61 -17.72
CA PHE A 38 -0.32 -14.38 -16.32
C PHE A 38 -0.82 -15.67 -15.65
N HIS A 39 -1.58 -16.49 -16.39
CA HIS A 39 -2.01 -17.81 -15.89
C HIS A 39 -0.85 -18.75 -15.62
N ARG A 40 0.23 -18.70 -16.41
CA ARG A 40 1.42 -19.56 -16.21
C ARG A 40 2.34 -19.08 -15.10
N VAL A 41 2.45 -17.76 -14.90
CA VAL A 41 3.29 -17.17 -13.85
C VAL A 41 2.66 -17.32 -12.47
N GLY A 42 1.36 -17.62 -12.38
CA GLY A 42 0.67 -17.86 -11.10
C GLY A 42 0.32 -16.57 -10.37
N ILE A 43 0.11 -15.48 -11.11
CA ILE A 43 -0.34 -14.19 -10.57
C ILE A 43 -1.85 -14.30 -10.30
N THR A 44 -2.20 -14.97 -9.21
CA THR A 44 -3.58 -15.22 -8.80
C THR A 44 -3.88 -14.55 -7.47
N PHE A 45 -5.16 -14.24 -7.22
CA PHE A 45 -5.64 -13.80 -5.91
C PHE A 45 -6.73 -14.77 -5.41
N ASN A 46 -6.69 -15.11 -4.13
CA ASN A 46 -7.78 -15.83 -3.47
C ASN A 46 -8.92 -14.86 -3.15
N VAL A 47 -10.04 -14.97 -3.87
CA VAL A 47 -11.25 -14.21 -3.57
C VAL A 47 -12.01 -14.93 -2.45
N TYR A 48 -11.88 -14.44 -1.21
CA TYR A 48 -12.71 -14.91 -0.10
C TYR A 48 -14.17 -14.54 -0.36
N GLY A 49 -15.07 -15.53 -0.37
CA GLY A 49 -16.53 -15.33 -0.45
C GLY A 49 -17.23 -15.86 -1.70
N ALA A 50 -16.50 -16.32 -2.73
CA ALA A 50 -17.10 -17.12 -3.79
C ALA A 50 -17.07 -18.60 -3.37
N GLU A 51 -18.24 -19.27 -3.36
CA GLU A 51 -18.32 -20.72 -3.13
C GLU A 51 -17.30 -21.45 -4.02
N GLY A 52 -16.28 -22.03 -3.39
CA GLY A 52 -15.26 -22.84 -4.06
C GLY A 52 -13.84 -22.31 -4.14
N GLY A 53 -13.48 -21.20 -3.47
CA GLY A 53 -12.06 -20.83 -3.28
C GLY A 53 -11.24 -20.76 -4.58
N LYS A 54 -11.89 -20.36 -5.69
CA LYS A 54 -11.24 -20.33 -6.99
C LYS A 54 -10.27 -19.15 -7.05
N GLU A 55 -8.99 -19.47 -7.17
CA GLU A 55 -7.96 -18.52 -7.60
C GLU A 55 -8.44 -17.77 -8.84
N ARG A 56 -8.51 -16.44 -8.76
CA ARG A 56 -8.90 -15.59 -9.88
C ARG A 56 -7.69 -14.77 -10.32
N LEU A 57 -7.41 -14.79 -11.62
CA LEU A 57 -6.41 -13.92 -12.21
C LEU A 57 -6.86 -12.47 -12.09
N ILE A 58 -5.95 -11.60 -11.69
CA ILE A 58 -6.19 -10.15 -11.75
C ILE A 58 -6.12 -9.73 -13.22
N PRO A 59 -7.18 -9.12 -13.77
CA PRO A 59 -7.13 -8.68 -15.16
C PRO A 59 -6.00 -7.67 -15.37
N PHE A 60 -5.19 -7.89 -16.40
CA PHE A 60 -4.13 -6.99 -16.78
C PHE A 60 -4.53 -6.17 -18.00
N ASP A 61 -4.41 -4.84 -17.89
CA ASP A 61 -4.68 -3.96 -19.01
C ASP A 61 -3.38 -3.52 -19.70
N LEU A 62 -3.37 -3.65 -21.04
CA LEU A 62 -2.20 -3.41 -21.88
C LEU A 62 -1.89 -1.91 -22.12
N LEU A 63 -2.78 -0.98 -21.76
CA LEU A 63 -2.51 0.45 -21.85
C LEU A 63 -1.81 0.91 -20.57
N PRO A 64 -0.54 1.33 -20.66
CA PRO A 64 0.21 1.79 -19.50
C PRO A 64 -0.35 3.12 -19.00
N ARG A 65 -0.18 3.36 -17.70
CA ARG A 65 -0.33 4.68 -17.12
C ARG A 65 1.02 5.40 -17.23
N ILE A 66 1.10 6.41 -18.08
CA ILE A 66 2.31 7.22 -18.28
C ILE A 66 2.27 8.45 -17.34
N ILE A 67 3.34 8.64 -16.56
CA ILE A 67 3.58 9.75 -15.64
C ILE A 67 4.87 10.46 -16.08
N PRO A 68 4.85 11.78 -16.35
CA PRO A 68 6.07 12.53 -16.65
C PRO A 68 7.05 12.57 -15.48
N GLY A 69 8.36 12.59 -15.77
CA GLY A 69 9.43 12.57 -14.77
C GLY A 69 9.32 13.71 -13.76
N HIS A 70 8.94 14.92 -14.19
CA HIS A 70 8.75 16.05 -13.28
C HIS A 70 7.57 15.85 -12.30
N GLU A 71 6.45 15.25 -12.74
CA GLU A 71 5.33 14.90 -11.84
C GLU A 71 5.80 13.82 -10.85
N TRP A 72 6.62 12.86 -11.31
CA TRP A 72 7.17 11.82 -10.45
C TRP A 72 8.16 12.37 -9.41
N SER A 73 9.05 13.30 -9.77
CA SER A 73 10.00 13.91 -8.82
C SER A 73 9.29 14.64 -7.69
N GLU A 74 8.15 15.28 -7.97
CA GLU A 74 7.33 15.91 -6.93
C GLU A 74 6.64 14.87 -6.02
N LEU A 75 6.10 13.80 -6.61
CA LEU A 75 5.56 12.66 -5.87
C LEU A 75 6.62 12.05 -4.95
N GLU A 76 7.82 11.78 -5.47
CA GLU A 76 8.93 11.18 -4.70
C GLU A 76 9.29 12.03 -3.48
N ARG A 77 9.43 13.36 -3.66
CA ARG A 77 9.70 14.28 -2.55
C ARG A 77 8.62 14.22 -1.48
N GLY A 78 7.35 14.25 -1.88
CA GLY A 78 6.24 14.26 -0.94
C GLY A 78 5.98 12.91 -0.26
N LEU A 79 6.19 11.80 -0.98
CA LEU A 79 6.15 10.45 -0.42
C LEU A 79 7.25 10.26 0.62
N ALA A 80 8.48 10.71 0.32
CA ALA A 80 9.58 10.65 1.26
C ALA A 80 9.34 11.51 2.51
N GLN A 81 8.81 12.73 2.34
CA GLN A 81 8.41 13.58 3.47
C GLN A 81 7.36 12.90 4.35
N ARG A 82 6.29 12.39 3.75
CA ARG A 82 5.19 11.74 4.48
C ARG A 82 5.67 10.56 5.29
N VAL A 83 6.48 9.67 4.71
CA VAL A 83 6.98 8.47 5.39
C VAL A 83 8.00 8.80 6.49
N ARG A 84 8.79 9.88 6.34
CA ARG A 84 9.62 10.40 7.45
C ARG A 84 8.76 10.85 8.63
N ALA A 85 7.69 11.61 8.37
CA ALA A 85 6.78 12.06 9.43
C ALA A 85 6.04 10.89 10.11
N LEU A 86 5.59 9.89 9.35
CA LEU A 86 4.95 8.68 9.89
C LEU A 86 5.89 7.85 10.77
N ASN A 87 7.16 7.70 10.38
CA ASN A 87 8.15 7.03 11.21
C ASN A 87 8.48 7.82 12.49
N ALA A 88 8.60 9.15 12.40
CA ALA A 88 8.78 10.01 13.57
C ALA A 88 7.60 9.93 14.53
N PHE A 89 6.37 9.90 13.99
CA PHE A 89 5.15 9.68 14.76
C PHE A 89 5.16 8.33 15.49
N LEU A 90 5.46 7.24 14.80
CA LEU A 90 5.54 5.91 15.42
C LEU A 90 6.60 5.87 16.52
N ALA A 91 7.76 6.48 16.29
CA ALA A 91 8.80 6.60 17.31
C ALA A 91 8.31 7.37 18.54
N ASP A 92 7.65 8.51 18.36
CA ASP A 92 7.12 9.33 19.46
C ASP A 92 6.04 8.59 20.26
N ILE A 93 5.07 7.98 19.57
CA ILE A 93 3.92 7.30 20.20
C ILE A 93 4.34 6.14 21.13
N TYR A 94 5.42 5.43 20.80
CA TYR A 94 5.96 4.37 21.64
C TYR A 94 6.98 4.86 22.67
N HIS A 95 7.31 6.15 22.71
CA HIS A 95 8.29 6.75 23.62
C HIS A 95 7.69 7.94 24.39
N ASP A 96 8.10 9.17 24.05
CA ASP A 96 7.83 10.37 24.84
C ASP A 96 6.41 10.92 24.63
N GLN A 97 5.75 10.58 23.53
CA GLN A 97 4.38 10.98 23.20
C GLN A 97 4.19 12.50 23.17
N GLU A 98 5.20 13.23 22.68
CA GLU A 98 5.24 14.69 22.61
C GLU A 98 4.09 15.26 21.77
N ILE A 99 3.69 14.62 20.67
CA ILE A 99 2.56 15.09 19.85
C ILE A 99 1.22 15.01 20.60
N LEU A 100 1.08 14.04 21.51
CA LEU A 100 -0.10 13.89 22.38
C LEU A 100 -0.06 14.90 23.51
N ARG A 101 1.10 15.10 24.14
CA ARG A 101 1.31 16.12 25.20
C ARG A 101 1.08 17.54 24.69
N ALA A 102 1.43 17.80 23.43
CA ALA A 102 1.17 19.06 22.75
C ALA A 102 -0.30 19.23 22.33
N GLY A 103 -1.16 18.23 22.56
CA GLY A 103 -2.59 18.29 22.24
C GLY A 103 -2.90 18.31 20.75
N ARG A 104 -1.95 17.92 19.89
CA ARG A 104 -2.12 17.92 18.43
C ARG A 104 -2.94 16.72 17.94
N ILE A 105 -2.86 15.61 18.66
CA ILE A 105 -3.67 14.41 18.43
C ILE A 105 -4.26 13.98 19.78
N PRO A 106 -5.57 13.67 19.85
CA PRO A 106 -6.19 13.21 21.09
C PRO A 106 -5.60 11.87 21.55
N ALA A 107 -5.19 11.79 22.82
CA ALA A 107 -4.48 10.64 23.36
C ALA A 107 -5.32 9.36 23.36
N ASP A 108 -6.63 9.48 23.57
CA ASP A 108 -7.59 8.36 23.55
C ASP A 108 -7.63 7.66 22.17
N GLN A 109 -7.53 8.43 21.08
CA GLN A 109 -7.51 7.88 19.71
C GLN A 109 -6.31 6.98 19.43
N ILE A 110 -5.21 7.18 20.18
CA ILE A 110 -4.01 6.36 20.07
C ILE A 110 -4.04 5.25 21.10
N LEU A 111 -4.17 5.58 22.38
CA LEU A 111 -3.98 4.66 23.48
C LEU A 111 -5.11 3.62 23.62
N SER A 112 -6.30 3.91 23.07
CA SER A 112 -7.41 2.95 22.98
C SER A 112 -7.53 2.29 21.61
N ASN A 113 -6.63 2.58 20.67
CA ASN A 113 -6.64 1.96 19.36
C ASN A 113 -6.20 0.48 19.47
N ALA A 114 -6.96 -0.42 18.86
CA ALA A 114 -6.62 -1.85 18.83
C ALA A 114 -5.28 -2.15 18.12
N GLN A 115 -4.81 -1.24 17.26
CA GLN A 115 -3.52 -1.36 16.57
C GLN A 115 -2.34 -0.79 17.37
N PHE A 116 -2.60 -0.07 18.46
CA PHE A 116 -1.56 0.35 19.38
C PHE A 116 -1.07 -0.87 20.17
N ARG A 117 0.24 -1.10 20.20
CA ARG A 117 0.86 -2.26 20.85
C ARG A 117 1.61 -1.85 22.12
N PRO A 118 1.05 -2.04 23.33
CA PRO A 118 1.74 -1.72 24.58
C PRO A 118 3.10 -2.42 24.71
N GLU A 119 3.26 -3.60 24.08
CA GLU A 119 4.48 -4.38 24.00
C GLU A 119 5.65 -3.63 23.34
N MET A 120 5.35 -2.57 22.57
CA MET A 120 6.35 -1.74 21.90
C MET A 120 6.76 -0.51 22.69
N LYS A 121 6.12 -0.20 23.83
CA LYS A 121 6.48 0.96 24.65
C LYS A 121 7.94 0.88 25.14
N GLY A 122 8.73 1.90 24.82
CA GLY A 122 10.14 2.00 25.18
C GLY A 122 11.07 1.06 24.41
N VAL A 123 10.56 0.29 23.44
CA VAL A 123 11.37 -0.61 22.62
C VAL A 123 12.15 0.21 21.61
N LYS A 124 13.48 0.13 21.68
CA LYS A 124 14.38 0.82 20.74
C LYS A 124 14.55 -0.02 19.49
N VAL A 125 13.91 0.38 18.41
CA VAL A 125 14.07 -0.23 17.09
C VAL A 125 15.30 0.34 16.36
N PRO A 126 16.02 -0.45 15.54
CA PRO A 126 17.20 0.04 14.81
C PRO A 126 16.89 1.29 13.97
N GLY A 127 17.69 2.34 14.18
CA GLY A 127 17.53 3.61 13.47
C GLY A 127 16.25 4.39 13.81
N GLY A 128 15.43 3.94 14.77
CA GLY A 128 14.10 4.52 15.02
C GLY A 128 13.12 4.30 13.87
N LEU A 129 13.39 3.34 12.98
CA LEU A 129 12.56 3.03 11.83
C LEU A 129 11.54 1.95 12.17
N TYR A 130 10.26 2.27 11.98
CA TYR A 130 9.14 1.35 12.21
C TYR A 130 8.54 0.87 10.90
N SER A 131 8.22 1.79 10.00
CA SER A 131 7.74 1.50 8.64
C SER A 131 8.90 1.56 7.67
N MET A 132 9.51 0.39 7.46
CA MET A 132 10.65 0.20 6.56
C MET A 132 10.19 0.15 5.10
N ILE A 133 9.01 -0.44 4.87
CA ILE A 133 8.30 -0.46 3.60
C ILE A 133 6.94 0.18 3.83
N ALA A 134 6.64 1.26 3.11
CA ALA A 134 5.35 1.92 3.15
C ALA A 134 4.71 1.90 1.75
N GLY A 135 3.48 1.40 1.65
CA GLY A 135 2.67 1.54 0.44
C GLY A 135 1.73 2.74 0.58
N ILE A 136 1.82 3.72 -0.33
CA ILE A 136 1.01 4.95 -0.23
C ILE A 136 0.02 4.97 -1.38
N ASP A 137 -1.27 4.90 -1.08
CA ASP A 137 -2.32 4.96 -2.10
C ASP A 137 -2.57 6.41 -2.51
N LEU A 138 -2.38 6.71 -3.79
CA LEU A 138 -2.56 8.03 -4.38
C LEU A 138 -3.66 7.98 -5.44
N VAL A 139 -4.48 9.02 -5.47
CA VAL A 139 -5.33 9.32 -6.61
C VAL A 139 -4.97 10.66 -7.20
N ARG A 140 -5.26 10.82 -8.48
CA ARG A 140 -5.23 12.14 -9.11
C ARG A 140 -6.67 12.62 -9.28
N ALA A 141 -6.96 13.85 -8.88
CA ALA A 141 -8.27 14.48 -9.03
C ALA A 141 -8.09 15.92 -9.53
N ALA A 142 -9.18 16.55 -9.96
CA ALA A 142 -9.15 17.98 -10.30
C ALA A 142 -8.91 18.80 -9.03
N GLY A 143 -7.87 19.64 -9.02
CA GLY A 143 -7.60 20.66 -8.02
C GLY A 143 -8.56 21.84 -8.15
N ALA A 144 -8.46 22.79 -7.22
CA ALA A 144 -9.36 23.94 -7.14
C ALA A 144 -9.28 24.86 -8.37
N ASP A 145 -8.13 24.86 -9.06
CA ASP A 145 -7.88 25.62 -10.30
C ASP A 145 -8.19 24.82 -11.58
N GLY A 146 -8.69 23.58 -11.44
CA GLY A 146 -8.96 22.66 -12.56
C GLY A 146 -7.72 21.91 -13.06
N SER A 147 -6.54 22.12 -12.46
CA SER A 147 -5.35 21.29 -12.72
C SER A 147 -5.50 19.90 -12.09
N GLY A 148 -4.65 18.93 -12.47
CA GLY A 148 -4.73 17.58 -11.91
C GLY A 148 -3.76 17.41 -10.76
N GLU A 149 -4.27 17.38 -9.53
CA GLU A 149 -3.48 17.24 -8.28
C GLU A 149 -3.50 15.80 -7.74
N PHE A 150 -2.45 15.44 -7.01
CA PHE A 150 -2.37 14.14 -6.32
C PHE A 150 -2.81 14.25 -4.87
N PHE A 151 -3.63 13.30 -4.45
CA PHE A 151 -4.11 13.16 -3.07
C PHE A 151 -3.75 11.78 -2.54
N VAL A 152 -3.25 11.72 -1.32
CA VAL A 152 -3.07 10.45 -0.59
C VAL A 152 -4.44 9.99 -0.11
N LEU A 153 -4.87 8.78 -0.45
CA LEU A 153 -6.08 8.15 0.06
C LEU A 153 -5.86 7.38 1.35
N GLU A 154 -4.75 6.63 1.41
CA GLU A 154 -4.50 5.65 2.46
C GLU A 154 -3.00 5.38 2.56
N ASP A 155 -2.53 5.20 3.78
CA ASP A 155 -1.18 4.74 4.09
C ASP A 155 -1.25 3.24 4.41
N ASN A 156 -0.27 2.46 4.00
CA ASN A 156 -0.20 1.03 4.29
C ASN A 156 1.16 0.76 4.94
N LEU A 157 1.19 0.66 6.26
CA LEU A 157 2.41 0.59 7.09
C LEU A 157 2.56 -0.74 7.83
N ARG A 158 1.58 -1.64 7.74
CA ARG A 158 1.65 -3.00 8.28
C ARG A 158 2.44 -3.92 7.34
N VAL A 159 1.75 -4.61 6.44
CA VAL A 159 2.30 -5.57 5.49
C VAL A 159 1.90 -5.15 4.06
N PRO A 160 2.43 -4.02 3.54
CA PRO A 160 2.04 -3.55 2.21
C PRO A 160 2.42 -4.58 1.14
N SER A 161 1.50 -4.77 0.19
CA SER A 161 1.63 -5.70 -0.94
C SER A 161 1.33 -5.00 -2.26
N GLY A 162 1.77 -5.62 -3.36
CA GLY A 162 1.52 -5.14 -4.73
C GLY A 162 2.78 -4.98 -5.59
N VAL A 163 3.97 -5.14 -5.02
CA VAL A 163 5.25 -4.98 -5.72
C VAL A 163 5.42 -6.03 -6.81
N SER A 164 5.04 -7.28 -6.54
CA SER A 164 5.13 -8.37 -7.51
C SER A 164 4.37 -8.04 -8.81
N TYR A 165 3.18 -7.44 -8.67
CA TYR A 165 2.38 -6.98 -9.79
C TYR A 165 3.05 -5.83 -10.54
N MET A 166 3.63 -4.85 -9.84
CA MET A 166 4.39 -3.77 -10.50
C MET A 166 5.51 -4.34 -11.38
N LEU A 167 6.29 -5.30 -10.85
CA LEU A 167 7.43 -5.90 -11.54
C LEU A 167 6.99 -6.77 -12.72
N GLU A 168 6.00 -7.64 -12.51
CA GLU A 168 5.52 -8.54 -13.56
C GLU A 168 4.71 -7.79 -14.65
N ASN A 169 3.99 -6.73 -14.30
CA ASN A 169 3.35 -5.84 -15.28
C ASN A 169 4.38 -5.21 -16.22
N ARG A 170 5.50 -4.71 -15.67
CA ARG A 170 6.60 -4.16 -16.48
C ARG A 170 7.20 -5.19 -17.42
N LYS A 171 7.56 -6.34 -16.87
CA LYS A 171 8.15 -7.46 -17.62
C LYS A 171 7.22 -7.96 -18.72
N MET A 172 5.91 -8.00 -18.46
CA MET A 172 4.90 -8.35 -19.45
C MET A 172 4.85 -7.33 -20.57
N MET A 173 4.78 -6.03 -20.24
CA MET A 173 4.76 -4.96 -21.25
C MET A 173 6.00 -5.00 -22.14
N MET A 174 7.19 -5.17 -21.56
CA MET A 174 8.44 -5.28 -22.33
C MET A 174 8.45 -6.49 -23.27
N ARG A 175 7.86 -7.62 -22.85
CA ARG A 175 7.74 -8.82 -23.67
C ARG A 175 6.71 -8.65 -24.80
N LEU A 176 5.58 -8.02 -24.53
CA LEU A 176 4.48 -7.88 -25.49
C LEU A 176 4.75 -6.78 -26.52
N PHE A 177 5.37 -5.67 -26.10
CA PHE A 177 5.51 -4.44 -26.87
C PHE A 177 6.92 -3.83 -26.80
N PRO A 178 7.99 -4.56 -27.17
CA PRO A 178 9.36 -4.05 -27.08
C PRO A 178 9.57 -2.77 -27.89
N ASP A 179 8.94 -2.65 -29.06
CA ASP A 179 9.03 -1.45 -29.90
C ASP A 179 8.49 -0.21 -29.19
N LEU A 180 7.51 -0.35 -28.30
CA LEU A 180 6.95 0.78 -27.57
C LEU A 180 7.95 1.34 -26.52
N PHE A 181 8.78 0.47 -25.93
CA PHE A 181 9.88 0.86 -25.04
C PHE A 181 11.04 1.53 -25.79
N SER A 182 11.15 1.39 -27.11
CA SER A 182 12.09 2.22 -27.89
C SER A 182 11.58 3.64 -28.17
N ARG A 183 10.27 3.88 -28.05
CA ARG A 183 9.64 5.20 -28.25
C ARG A 183 9.60 6.05 -26.98
N TYR A 184 9.76 5.41 -25.81
CA TYR A 184 9.72 6.05 -24.50
C TYR A 184 10.98 5.71 -23.71
N HIS A 185 11.58 6.71 -23.06
CA HIS A 185 12.61 6.47 -22.05
C HIS A 185 11.93 6.11 -20.72
N VAL A 186 11.45 4.87 -20.60
CA VAL A 186 10.78 4.38 -19.38
C VAL A 186 11.84 4.03 -18.34
N GLN A 187 11.75 4.63 -17.15
CA GLN A 187 12.69 4.34 -16.07
C GLN A 187 12.51 2.91 -15.51
N PRO A 188 13.61 2.21 -15.15
CA PRO A 188 13.57 0.83 -14.70
C PRO A 188 12.96 0.68 -13.31
N VAL A 189 12.35 -0.48 -13.04
CA VAL A 189 11.76 -0.82 -11.72
C VAL A 189 12.24 -2.16 -11.17
N GLU A 190 12.91 -2.96 -12.00
CA GLU A 190 13.39 -4.32 -11.73
C GLU A 190 14.39 -4.42 -10.58
N HIS A 191 15.06 -3.32 -10.23
CA HIS A 191 16.02 -3.23 -9.12
C HIS A 191 15.35 -3.01 -7.75
N TYR A 192 14.00 -3.03 -7.67
CA TYR A 192 13.29 -2.94 -6.39
C TYR A 192 13.72 -4.01 -5.37
N PRO A 193 13.83 -5.31 -5.71
CA PRO A 193 14.23 -6.33 -4.74
C PRO A 193 15.62 -6.08 -4.15
N ASP A 194 16.56 -5.58 -4.94
CA ASP A 194 17.90 -5.20 -4.46
C ASP A 194 17.81 -4.05 -3.45
N LEU A 195 17.05 -3.00 -3.77
CA LEU A 195 16.82 -1.89 -2.84
C LEU A 195 16.11 -2.35 -1.56
N LEU A 196 15.17 -3.29 -1.65
CA LEU A 196 14.49 -3.87 -0.50
C LEU A 196 15.49 -4.65 0.36
N LEU A 197 16.32 -5.50 -0.22
CA LEU A 197 17.33 -6.25 0.52
C LEU A 197 18.34 -5.32 1.21
N GLU A 198 18.85 -4.31 0.51
CA GLU A 198 19.72 -3.29 1.09
C GLU A 198 19.05 -2.57 2.26
N THR A 199 17.76 -2.24 2.10
CA THR A 199 16.94 -1.60 3.13
C THR A 199 16.85 -2.50 4.37
N LEU A 200 16.52 -3.78 4.20
CA LEU A 200 16.45 -4.76 5.30
C LEU A 200 17.81 -4.96 5.99
N ARG A 201 18.91 -5.06 5.22
CA ARG A 201 20.26 -5.19 5.78
C ARG A 201 20.69 -3.93 6.56
N ALA A 202 20.21 -2.74 6.17
CA ALA A 202 20.55 -1.48 6.84
C ALA A 202 19.94 -1.31 8.24
N VAL A 203 18.98 -2.17 8.63
CA VAL A 203 18.40 -2.21 9.98
C VAL A 203 18.75 -3.48 10.74
N ALA A 204 19.85 -4.13 10.38
CA ALA A 204 20.37 -5.19 11.21
C ALA A 204 20.64 -4.72 12.66
N PRO A 205 20.52 -5.61 13.66
CA PRO A 205 20.94 -5.33 15.02
C PRO A 205 22.37 -4.79 15.11
N ALA A 206 22.63 -3.96 16.14
CA ALA A 206 23.94 -3.35 16.33
C ALA A 206 25.06 -4.40 16.45
N GLY A 207 26.16 -4.20 15.72
CA GLY A 207 27.31 -5.11 15.71
C GLY A 207 27.24 -6.23 14.67
N VAL A 208 26.13 -6.40 13.96
CA VAL A 208 26.01 -7.37 12.86
C VAL A 208 26.58 -6.77 11.58
N VAL A 209 27.61 -7.41 11.01
CA VAL A 209 28.28 -6.93 9.79
C VAL A 209 27.69 -7.56 8.52
N ASP A 210 27.36 -8.85 8.57
CA ASP A 210 26.74 -9.60 7.46
C ASP A 210 25.43 -10.25 7.94
N PRO A 211 24.32 -9.50 7.93
CA PRO A 211 23.07 -9.97 8.50
C PRO A 211 22.42 -11.06 7.66
N THR A 212 21.95 -12.13 8.32
CA THR A 212 21.07 -13.12 7.71
C THR A 212 19.64 -12.57 7.69
N VAL A 213 19.13 -12.32 6.48
CA VAL A 213 17.77 -11.85 6.21
C VAL A 213 16.89 -13.01 5.76
N VAL A 214 15.65 -13.08 6.24
CA VAL A 214 14.64 -14.06 5.81
C VAL A 214 13.29 -13.40 5.54
N VAL A 215 12.45 -14.03 4.72
CA VAL A 215 11.04 -13.64 4.53
C VAL A 215 10.15 -14.60 5.31
N LEU A 216 9.48 -14.11 6.36
CA LEU A 216 8.53 -14.89 7.14
C LEU A 216 7.15 -14.83 6.50
N THR A 217 6.63 -15.98 6.08
CA THR A 217 5.34 -16.13 5.40
C THR A 217 4.34 -16.95 6.22
N PRO A 218 3.03 -16.67 6.14
CA PRO A 218 1.99 -17.50 6.75
C PRO A 218 1.70 -18.80 5.95
N GLY A 219 2.43 -19.05 4.87
CA GLY A 219 2.30 -20.25 4.04
C GLY A 219 1.37 -20.12 2.84
N ALA A 220 1.24 -21.22 2.09
CA ALA A 220 0.64 -21.26 0.74
C ALA A 220 -0.85 -20.87 0.68
N TYR A 221 -1.58 -20.95 1.79
CA TYR A 221 -3.00 -20.61 1.83
C TYR A 221 -3.29 -19.11 1.92
N ASN A 222 -2.26 -18.26 2.04
CA ASN A 222 -2.40 -16.82 2.04
C ASN A 222 -2.49 -16.27 0.60
N SER A 223 -3.40 -15.33 0.36
CA SER A 223 -3.63 -14.74 -0.97
C SER A 223 -2.43 -14.02 -1.57
N ALA A 224 -1.47 -13.56 -0.75
CA ALA A 224 -0.25 -12.90 -1.18
C ALA A 224 0.98 -13.82 -1.18
N TYR A 225 0.82 -15.14 -0.96
CA TYR A 225 1.94 -16.07 -0.87
C TYR A 225 2.86 -16.05 -2.10
N PHE A 226 2.28 -15.90 -3.30
CA PHE A 226 3.05 -15.72 -4.54
C PHE A 226 4.03 -14.54 -4.44
N GLU A 227 3.59 -13.40 -3.90
CA GLU A 227 4.48 -12.25 -3.73
C GLU A 227 5.59 -12.52 -2.70
N HIS A 228 5.28 -13.27 -1.64
CA HIS A 228 6.26 -13.60 -0.60
C HIS A 228 7.38 -14.46 -1.19
N SER A 229 7.02 -15.52 -1.91
CA SER A 229 7.97 -16.42 -2.55
C SER A 229 8.74 -15.74 -3.68
N PHE A 230 8.05 -14.92 -4.50
CA PHE A 230 8.68 -14.13 -5.55
C PHE A 230 9.74 -13.19 -4.98
N LEU A 231 9.41 -12.38 -3.96
CA LEU A 231 10.36 -11.43 -3.38
C LEU A 231 11.52 -12.14 -2.67
N ALA A 232 11.27 -13.23 -1.95
CA ALA A 232 12.33 -14.03 -1.34
C ALA A 232 13.31 -14.56 -2.40
N GLN A 233 12.78 -15.09 -3.51
CA GLN A 233 13.58 -15.56 -4.63
C GLN A 233 14.37 -14.44 -5.30
N GLN A 234 13.75 -13.28 -5.58
CA GLN A 234 14.44 -12.16 -6.23
C GLN A 234 15.53 -11.55 -5.34
N MET A 235 15.32 -11.50 -4.02
CA MET A 235 16.33 -11.04 -3.07
C MET A 235 17.41 -12.10 -2.80
N GLY A 236 17.20 -13.36 -3.18
CA GLY A 236 18.10 -14.46 -2.88
C GLY A 236 18.18 -14.79 -1.38
N VAL A 237 17.04 -14.69 -0.67
CA VAL A 237 16.93 -14.99 0.76
C VAL A 237 15.95 -16.15 1.02
N GLU A 238 16.04 -16.75 2.20
CA GLU A 238 15.17 -17.88 2.56
C GLU A 238 13.72 -17.42 2.78
N LEU A 239 12.77 -18.19 2.24
CA LEU A 239 11.35 -18.10 2.56
C LEU A 239 11.05 -19.11 3.68
N VAL A 240 10.60 -18.63 4.83
CA VAL A 240 10.41 -19.44 6.05
C VAL A 240 9.01 -19.29 6.62
N GLU A 241 8.48 -20.37 7.19
CA GLU A 241 7.30 -20.35 8.06
C GLU A 241 7.73 -20.34 9.54
N GLY A 242 6.81 -20.05 10.46
CA GLY A 242 7.13 -19.97 11.89
C GLY A 242 7.81 -21.22 12.46
N GLN A 243 7.38 -22.41 12.02
CA GLN A 243 7.93 -23.71 12.46
C GLN A 243 9.39 -23.97 12.04
N ASP A 244 9.87 -23.27 11.01
CA ASP A 244 11.25 -23.37 10.52
C ASP A 244 12.23 -22.63 11.43
N MET A 245 11.71 -21.85 12.38
CA MET A 245 12.49 -21.05 13.31
C MET A 245 12.19 -21.39 14.77
N PHE A 246 13.10 -20.99 15.65
CA PHE A 246 12.91 -21.07 17.10
C PHE A 246 13.78 -20.04 17.82
N VAL A 247 13.35 -19.67 19.03
CA VAL A 247 14.12 -18.76 19.91
C VAL A 247 14.80 -19.56 21.00
N GLN A 248 16.08 -19.29 21.23
CA GLN A 248 16.86 -19.82 22.35
C GLN A 248 17.74 -18.70 22.91
N ASP A 249 17.72 -18.51 24.24
CA ASP A 249 18.46 -17.45 24.94
C ASP A 249 18.21 -16.05 24.35
N ASP A 250 16.94 -15.78 24.02
CA ASP A 250 16.45 -14.58 23.34
C ASP A 250 17.12 -14.30 21.97
N VAL A 251 17.72 -15.31 21.34
CA VAL A 251 18.26 -15.23 19.98
C VAL A 251 17.42 -16.10 19.04
N LEU A 252 17.09 -15.56 17.86
CA LEU A 252 16.32 -16.28 16.85
C LEU A 252 17.23 -17.10 15.92
N TYR A 253 16.84 -18.36 15.71
CA TYR A 253 17.52 -19.28 14.81
C TYR A 253 16.56 -19.87 13.79
N MET A 254 17.05 -20.06 12.57
CA MET A 254 16.45 -20.89 11.53
C MET A 254 17.05 -22.29 11.58
N ARG A 255 16.21 -23.32 11.41
CA ARG A 255 16.62 -24.72 11.37
C ARG A 255 17.27 -25.02 10.02
N THR A 256 18.46 -25.61 10.04
CA THR A 256 19.13 -26.10 8.82
C THR A 256 19.70 -27.50 9.06
N THR A 257 20.03 -28.21 7.98
CA THR A 257 20.67 -29.54 8.06
C THR A 257 22.07 -29.50 8.66
N GLN A 258 22.76 -28.35 8.61
CA GLN A 258 24.09 -28.16 9.17
C GLN A 258 24.08 -27.65 10.63
N GLY A 259 22.87 -27.42 11.19
CA GLY A 259 22.68 -26.86 12.51
C GLY A 259 21.88 -25.55 12.49
N PRO A 260 21.60 -24.96 13.66
CA PRO A 260 20.85 -23.71 13.74
C PRO A 260 21.66 -22.55 13.17
N ARG A 261 21.05 -21.77 12.26
CA ARG A 261 21.62 -20.54 11.72
C ARG A 261 20.93 -19.34 12.34
N ARG A 262 21.68 -18.41 12.91
CA ARG A 262 21.12 -17.17 13.48
C ARG A 262 20.43 -16.36 12.37
N VAL A 263 19.28 -15.77 12.71
CA VAL A 263 18.53 -14.83 11.86
C VAL A 263 18.60 -13.45 12.49
N ASP A 264 18.99 -12.45 11.71
CA ASP A 264 19.22 -11.09 12.21
C ASP A 264 18.10 -10.13 11.81
N VAL A 265 17.48 -10.34 10.64
CA VAL A 265 16.38 -9.51 10.13
C VAL A 265 15.30 -10.39 9.51
N ILE A 266 14.05 -10.15 9.90
CA ILE A 266 12.87 -10.78 9.30
C ILE A 266 12.09 -9.73 8.52
N TYR A 267 11.95 -9.93 7.20
CA TYR A 267 10.88 -9.29 6.45
C TYR A 267 9.59 -10.07 6.70
N ARG A 268 8.76 -9.58 7.62
CA ARG A 268 7.54 -10.28 8.01
C ARG A 268 6.41 -10.01 7.04
N ARG A 269 5.73 -11.08 6.64
CA ARG A 269 4.50 -11.04 5.83
C ARG A 269 3.29 -11.55 6.61
N ILE A 270 3.35 -11.40 7.93
CA ILE A 270 2.36 -11.85 8.91
C ILE A 270 1.97 -10.65 9.78
N ASP A 271 0.68 -10.51 10.08
CA ASP A 271 0.15 -9.49 10.98
C ASP A 271 0.62 -9.69 12.42
N ASP A 272 0.71 -8.59 13.18
CA ASP A 272 1.29 -8.56 14.54
C ASP A 272 0.72 -9.65 15.44
N ASP A 273 -0.62 -9.80 15.43
CA ASP A 273 -1.36 -10.72 16.29
C ASP A 273 -0.92 -12.18 16.17
N PHE A 274 -0.33 -12.55 15.03
CA PHE A 274 0.05 -13.93 14.73
C PHE A 274 1.56 -14.19 14.89
N LEU A 275 2.39 -13.17 15.18
CA LEU A 275 3.85 -13.28 15.18
C LEU A 275 4.44 -14.10 16.33
N ASP A 276 3.83 -14.03 17.51
CA ASP A 276 4.34 -14.71 18.71
C ASP A 276 3.17 -15.15 19.60
N PRO A 277 2.88 -16.46 19.71
CA PRO A 277 1.79 -16.96 20.55
C PRO A 277 2.02 -16.75 22.05
N LEU A 278 3.25 -16.39 22.48
CA LEU A 278 3.54 -16.05 23.88
C LEU A 278 3.25 -14.58 24.22
N ALA A 279 3.12 -13.72 23.20
CA ALA A 279 2.87 -12.28 23.38
C ALA A 279 1.50 -11.85 22.87
N PHE A 280 0.98 -12.50 21.83
CA PHE A 280 -0.27 -12.13 21.15
C PHE A 280 -1.28 -13.27 21.16
N ARG A 281 -1.75 -13.72 19.99
CA ARG A 281 -2.73 -14.81 19.89
C ARG A 281 -2.10 -16.15 20.24
N ALA A 282 -2.47 -16.67 21.41
CA ALA A 282 -2.01 -17.97 21.89
C ALA A 282 -2.40 -19.16 20.99
N ASP A 283 -3.44 -19.01 20.15
CA ASP A 283 -3.87 -19.99 19.16
C ASP A 283 -3.12 -19.90 17.82
N SER A 284 -2.22 -18.92 17.64
CA SER A 284 -1.45 -18.77 16.41
C SER A 284 -0.47 -19.92 16.21
N MET A 285 -0.50 -20.52 15.02
CA MET A 285 0.52 -21.47 14.54
C MET A 285 1.46 -20.86 13.48
N LEU A 286 1.29 -19.57 13.17
CA LEU A 286 2.02 -18.91 12.07
C LEU A 286 3.34 -18.27 12.54
N GLY A 287 3.40 -17.89 13.82
CA GLY A 287 4.50 -17.16 14.43
C GLY A 287 5.58 -18.05 15.04
N VAL A 288 6.52 -17.43 15.75
CA VAL A 288 7.60 -18.10 16.47
C VAL A 288 7.47 -17.80 17.98
N PRO A 289 7.27 -18.81 18.84
CA PRO A 289 7.22 -18.59 20.28
C PRO A 289 8.47 -17.89 20.82
N GLY A 290 8.29 -16.74 21.48
CA GLY A 290 9.36 -15.95 22.08
C GLY A 290 10.03 -14.95 21.12
N LEU A 291 9.54 -14.80 19.89
CA LEU A 291 10.04 -13.82 18.93
C LEU A 291 10.04 -12.39 19.47
N MET A 292 8.98 -12.01 20.20
CA MET A 292 8.90 -10.66 20.76
C MET A 292 9.98 -10.41 21.81
N ARG A 293 10.36 -11.42 22.60
CA ARG A 293 11.47 -11.28 23.55
C ARG A 293 12.80 -11.08 22.85
N ALA A 294 13.07 -11.87 21.80
CA ALA A 294 14.28 -11.70 20.99
C ALA A 294 14.36 -10.34 20.31
N TYR A 295 13.22 -9.84 19.83
CA TYR A 295 13.09 -8.52 19.22
C TYR A 295 13.31 -7.40 20.23
N GLN A 296 12.67 -7.46 21.41
CA GLN A 296 12.83 -6.48 22.49
C GLN A 296 14.24 -6.49 23.09
N ALA A 297 14.92 -7.65 23.12
CA ALA A 297 16.32 -7.77 23.50
C ALA A 297 17.27 -7.17 22.45
N GLY A 298 16.78 -6.79 21.28
CA GLY A 298 17.56 -6.21 20.19
C GLY A 298 18.43 -7.23 19.45
N HIS A 299 18.08 -8.53 19.50
CA HIS A 299 18.87 -9.60 18.86
C HIS A 299 18.42 -9.93 17.44
N VAL A 300 17.21 -9.53 17.06
CA VAL A 300 16.61 -9.65 15.72
C VAL A 300 15.86 -8.36 15.40
N THR A 301 15.69 -8.04 14.13
CA THR A 301 14.85 -6.93 13.66
C THR A 301 13.66 -7.43 12.87
N LEU A 302 12.48 -6.86 13.13
CA LEU A 302 11.26 -7.12 12.36
C LEU A 302 10.99 -5.96 11.42
N ALA A 303 10.85 -6.26 10.13
CA ALA A 303 10.51 -5.29 9.09
C ALA A 303 9.17 -5.68 8.44
N ASN A 304 8.13 -4.85 8.50
CA ASN A 304 8.01 -3.65 9.32
C ASN A 304 7.99 -3.98 10.82
N ALA A 305 8.24 -2.99 11.67
CA ALA A 305 8.16 -3.15 13.13
C ALA A 305 6.73 -3.54 13.56
N VAL A 306 6.62 -4.14 14.73
CA VAL A 306 5.33 -4.37 15.40
C VAL A 306 4.71 -3.04 15.80
N GLY A 307 3.38 -2.92 15.72
CA GLY A 307 2.63 -1.75 16.16
C GLY A 307 2.57 -0.60 15.17
N THR A 308 2.98 -0.79 13.91
CA THR A 308 2.86 0.25 12.87
C THR A 308 1.42 0.57 12.50
N GLY A 309 0.49 -0.35 12.77
CA GLY A 309 -0.93 -0.20 12.41
C GLY A 309 -1.64 0.98 13.08
N VAL A 310 -1.09 1.53 14.17
CA VAL A 310 -1.64 2.74 14.80
C VAL A 310 -1.48 3.98 13.91
N ALA A 311 -0.46 4.01 13.04
CA ALA A 311 -0.18 5.15 12.16
C ALA A 311 -0.91 5.07 10.81
N ASP A 312 -1.39 3.89 10.42
CA ASP A 312 -2.20 3.71 9.20
C ASP A 312 -3.70 3.50 9.48
N ASP A 313 -4.12 3.66 10.73
CA ASP A 313 -5.53 3.65 11.07
C ASP A 313 -6.26 4.88 10.47
N LYS A 314 -7.47 4.66 9.97
CA LYS A 314 -8.27 5.70 9.31
C LYS A 314 -8.61 6.88 10.23
N SER A 315 -8.66 6.68 11.55
CA SER A 315 -8.84 7.79 12.50
C SER A 315 -7.63 8.69 12.60
N ILE A 316 -6.45 8.16 12.27
CA ILE A 316 -5.17 8.86 12.41
C ILE A 316 -4.76 9.53 11.11
N TYR A 317 -5.19 8.98 9.96
CA TYR A 317 -4.99 9.56 8.63
C TYR A 317 -5.20 11.10 8.55
N PRO A 318 -6.27 11.71 9.11
CA PRO A 318 -6.48 13.16 9.06
C PRO A 318 -5.36 13.99 9.70
N TYR A 319 -4.59 13.42 10.63
CA TYR A 319 -3.54 14.12 11.36
C TYR A 319 -2.16 14.03 10.70
N VAL A 320 -1.98 13.25 9.62
CA VAL A 320 -0.68 13.12 8.95
C VAL A 320 -0.11 14.48 8.47
N PRO A 321 -0.92 15.41 7.92
CA PRO A 321 -0.46 16.79 7.67
C PRO A 321 0.12 17.48 8.91
N GLU A 322 -0.50 17.29 10.08
CA GLU A 322 -0.01 17.85 11.34
C GLU A 322 1.27 17.15 11.82
N MET A 323 1.43 15.85 11.56
CA MET A 323 2.69 15.13 11.82
C MET A 323 3.85 15.72 11.01
N VAL A 324 3.62 16.04 9.74
CA VAL A 324 4.64 16.68 8.89
C VAL A 324 5.08 18.02 9.49
N ARG A 325 4.12 18.86 9.90
CA ARG A 325 4.41 20.16 10.54
C ARG A 325 5.12 19.99 11.88
N PHE A 326 4.65 19.08 12.72
CA PHE A 326 5.15 18.89 14.08
C PHE A 326 6.56 18.30 14.10
N TYR A 327 6.80 17.23 13.33
CA TYR A 327 8.09 16.51 13.37
C TYR A 327 9.13 17.07 12.40
N LEU A 328 8.71 17.60 11.25
CA LEU A 328 9.64 18.05 10.22
C LEU A 328 9.74 19.58 10.15
N GLY A 329 8.77 20.32 10.70
CA GLY A 329 8.70 21.78 10.54
C GLY A 329 8.47 22.21 9.08
N GLU A 330 7.91 21.31 8.27
CA GLU A 330 7.66 21.50 6.84
C GLU A 330 6.14 21.58 6.58
N GLU A 331 5.71 22.17 5.46
CA GLU A 331 4.34 22.01 4.97
C GLU A 331 4.22 20.72 4.14
N PRO A 332 3.08 20.00 4.22
CA PRO A 332 2.85 18.80 3.41
C PRO A 332 2.95 19.09 1.91
N VAL A 333 3.79 18.33 1.21
CA VAL A 333 3.90 18.37 -0.26
C VAL A 333 2.73 17.63 -0.92
N LEU A 334 2.30 16.50 -0.33
CA LEU A 334 1.14 15.76 -0.80
C LEU A 334 -0.06 16.02 0.10
N ASN A 335 -1.18 16.34 -0.54
CA ASN A 335 -2.42 16.61 0.15
C ASN A 335 -3.08 15.30 0.60
N ASN A 336 -3.68 15.33 1.80
CA ASN A 336 -4.74 14.40 2.12
C ASN A 336 -6.01 14.81 1.36
N VAL A 337 -6.90 13.84 1.16
CA VAL A 337 -8.28 14.16 0.83
C VAL A 337 -8.91 14.92 2.00
N PRO A 338 -9.63 16.03 1.74
CA PRO A 338 -10.39 16.71 2.78
C PRO A 338 -11.26 15.69 3.54
N THR A 339 -11.08 15.63 4.86
CA THR A 339 -11.70 14.59 5.68
C THR A 339 -12.36 15.21 6.89
N TRP A 340 -13.66 14.99 7.02
CA TRP A 340 -14.44 15.37 8.18
C TRP A 340 -14.41 14.24 9.23
N MET A 341 -14.17 14.60 10.48
CA MET A 341 -14.14 13.70 11.61
C MET A 341 -15.47 13.82 12.37
N LEU A 342 -16.34 12.82 12.25
CA LEU A 342 -17.71 12.91 12.78
C LEU A 342 -17.78 12.97 14.32
N ARG A 343 -16.65 12.78 15.01
CA ARG A 343 -16.52 13.09 16.45
C ARG A 343 -16.67 14.59 16.75
N GLU A 344 -16.30 15.45 15.80
CA GLU A 344 -16.40 16.89 15.91
C GLU A 344 -17.82 17.33 15.55
N LYS A 345 -18.43 18.18 16.39
CA LYS A 345 -19.85 18.52 16.26
C LYS A 345 -20.17 19.23 14.95
N ASP A 346 -19.28 20.12 14.51
CA ASP A 346 -19.47 20.91 13.30
C ASP A 346 -19.33 20.02 12.05
N ASP A 347 -18.34 19.12 12.05
CA ASP A 347 -18.13 18.12 11.00
C ASP A 347 -19.33 17.15 10.91
N LEU A 348 -19.82 16.66 12.06
CA LEU A 348 -20.99 15.80 12.10
C LEU A 348 -22.22 16.51 11.52
N ALA A 349 -22.48 17.75 11.94
CA ALA A 349 -23.61 18.53 11.45
C ALA A 349 -23.53 18.71 9.92
N TYR A 350 -22.37 19.12 9.41
CA TYR A 350 -22.13 19.28 7.99
C TYR A 350 -22.35 17.99 7.22
N VAL A 351 -21.74 16.89 7.67
CA VAL A 351 -21.84 15.58 7.01
C VAL A 351 -23.27 15.08 7.00
N LEU A 352 -23.99 15.20 8.12
CA LEU A 352 -25.40 14.81 8.20
C LEU A 352 -26.28 15.59 7.23
N GLU A 353 -26.01 16.88 6.99
CA GLU A 353 -26.73 17.68 6.01
C GLU A 353 -26.40 17.27 4.56
N HIS A 354 -25.14 16.93 4.28
CA HIS A 354 -24.62 16.68 2.93
C HIS A 354 -24.38 15.18 2.63
N LEU A 355 -24.95 14.26 3.41
CA LEU A 355 -24.75 12.81 3.30
C LEU A 355 -24.90 12.26 1.85
N PRO A 356 -25.84 12.74 1.01
CA PRO A 356 -25.98 12.30 -0.38
C PRO A 356 -24.81 12.69 -1.31
N GLU A 357 -23.91 13.57 -0.89
CA GLU A 357 -22.81 14.10 -1.71
C GLU A 357 -21.44 13.51 -1.31
N LEU A 358 -21.39 12.86 -0.15
CA LEU A 358 -20.16 12.43 0.51
C LEU A 358 -19.96 10.92 0.48
N VAL A 359 -18.72 10.50 0.71
CA VAL A 359 -18.36 9.11 1.00
C VAL A 359 -18.07 9.00 2.49
N VAL A 360 -18.83 8.17 3.22
CA VAL A 360 -18.63 7.95 4.65
C VAL A 360 -18.04 6.56 4.87
N LYS A 361 -17.01 6.46 5.71
CA LYS A 361 -16.27 5.22 5.99
C LYS A 361 -16.19 4.99 7.49
N GLU A 362 -16.35 3.74 7.91
CA GLU A 362 -15.99 3.32 9.26
C GLU A 362 -14.46 3.38 9.47
N VAL A 363 -14.08 3.90 10.64
CA VAL A 363 -12.70 4.05 11.12
C VAL A 363 -12.02 2.69 11.30
N HIS A 364 -12.70 1.75 11.94
CA HIS A 364 -12.18 0.41 12.20
C HIS A 364 -12.88 -0.61 11.30
N GLY A 365 -12.22 -1.03 10.22
CA GLY A 365 -12.74 -2.05 9.30
C GLY A 365 -11.89 -2.20 8.05
N ALA A 366 -11.74 -3.43 7.56
CA ALA A 366 -11.05 -3.76 6.31
C ALA A 366 -12.05 -4.15 5.20
N GLY A 367 -11.72 -3.86 3.94
CA GLY A 367 -12.37 -4.52 2.80
C GLY A 367 -13.70 -3.94 2.30
N GLY A 368 -14.00 -2.66 2.51
CA GLY A 368 -15.15 -1.99 1.86
C GLY A 368 -16.54 -2.28 2.47
N TYR A 369 -16.61 -3.13 3.50
CA TYR A 369 -17.77 -3.23 4.39
C TYR A 369 -17.76 -2.04 5.36
N GLY A 370 -18.92 -1.42 5.62
CA GLY A 370 -19.00 -0.21 6.46
C GLY A 370 -18.74 1.12 5.74
N MET A 371 -19.12 1.22 4.45
CA MET A 371 -18.96 2.43 3.64
C MET A 371 -20.28 2.84 2.99
N LEU A 372 -20.59 4.13 3.00
CA LEU A 372 -21.65 4.77 2.24
C LEU A 372 -21.04 5.57 1.08
N VAL A 373 -21.57 5.42 -0.12
CA VAL A 373 -21.23 6.28 -1.27
C VAL A 373 -22.47 7.09 -1.62
N GLY A 374 -22.63 8.26 -0.99
CA GLY A 374 -23.84 9.08 -1.06
C GLY A 374 -24.44 9.21 -2.46
N PRO A 375 -23.66 9.60 -3.49
CA PRO A 375 -24.19 9.79 -4.84
C PRO A 375 -24.68 8.52 -5.54
N ALA A 376 -24.25 7.34 -5.05
CA ALA A 376 -24.62 6.04 -5.58
C ALA A 376 -25.60 5.28 -4.68
N SER A 377 -26.05 5.88 -3.57
CA SER A 377 -26.95 5.27 -2.59
C SER A 377 -28.37 5.80 -2.72
N THR A 378 -29.33 4.93 -2.45
CA THR A 378 -30.75 5.31 -2.37
C THR A 378 -31.03 6.13 -1.12
N ARG A 379 -32.13 6.90 -1.13
CA ARG A 379 -32.57 7.67 0.04
C ARG A 379 -32.78 6.81 1.30
N ALA A 380 -33.25 5.57 1.13
CA ALA A 380 -33.45 4.64 2.24
C ALA A 380 -32.12 4.19 2.85
N GLU A 381 -31.15 3.82 2.02
CA GLU A 381 -29.80 3.45 2.48
C GLU A 381 -29.09 4.61 3.18
N ILE A 382 -29.24 5.84 2.66
CA ILE A 382 -28.70 7.06 3.27
C ILE A 382 -29.30 7.28 4.66
N GLU A 383 -30.61 7.10 4.83
CA GLU A 383 -31.27 7.27 6.13
C GLU A 383 -30.89 6.16 7.12
N ASP A 384 -30.81 4.92 6.67
CA ASP A 384 -30.32 3.82 7.51
C ASP A 384 -28.88 4.05 7.96
N PHE A 385 -28.03 4.60 7.10
CA PHE A 385 -26.65 4.92 7.43
C PHE A 385 -26.56 6.14 8.36
N ARG A 386 -27.44 7.14 8.18
CA ARG A 386 -27.58 8.28 9.10
C ARG A 386 -27.83 7.81 10.54
N GLN A 387 -28.74 6.86 10.74
CA GLN A 387 -29.04 6.34 12.07
C GLN A 387 -27.84 5.61 12.69
N ARG A 388 -27.05 4.89 11.88
CA ARG A 388 -25.81 4.24 12.34
C ARG A 388 -24.74 5.26 12.74
N ILE A 389 -24.60 6.34 11.98
CA ILE A 389 -23.70 7.46 12.31
C ILE A 389 -24.11 8.07 13.66
N LEU A 390 -25.39 8.41 13.83
CA LEU A 390 -25.88 9.05 15.05
C LEU A 390 -25.69 8.17 16.30
N ALA A 391 -25.70 6.85 16.15
CA ALA A 391 -25.50 5.93 17.25
C ALA A 391 -24.06 5.89 17.78
N ALA A 392 -23.06 6.18 16.94
CA ALA A 392 -21.63 6.14 17.29
C ALA A 392 -20.79 6.99 16.31
N PRO A 393 -20.93 8.32 16.32
CA PRO A 393 -20.36 9.20 15.29
C PRO A 393 -18.82 9.17 15.28
N GLU A 394 -18.19 8.90 16.42
CA GLU A 394 -16.73 8.77 16.57
C GLU A 394 -16.12 7.62 15.75
N LYS A 395 -16.94 6.68 15.29
CA LYS A 395 -16.52 5.54 14.46
C LYS A 395 -16.48 5.84 12.97
N TYR A 396 -16.80 7.06 12.54
CA TYR A 396 -16.92 7.40 11.13
C TYR A 396 -16.08 8.62 10.75
N ILE A 397 -15.60 8.60 9.51
CA ILE A 397 -15.04 9.75 8.80
C ILE A 397 -15.80 9.94 7.49
N ALA A 398 -15.84 11.16 6.98
CA ALA A 398 -16.41 11.45 5.67
C ALA A 398 -15.41 12.18 4.78
N GLN A 399 -15.50 11.94 3.48
CA GLN A 399 -14.67 12.55 2.44
C GLN A 399 -15.55 12.98 1.28
N PRO A 400 -15.16 14.03 0.52
CA PRO A 400 -15.88 14.41 -0.68
C PRO A 400 -15.80 13.29 -1.71
N THR A 401 -16.82 13.18 -2.55
CA THR A 401 -16.75 12.31 -3.72
C THR A 401 -15.75 12.91 -4.72
N LEU A 402 -14.52 12.39 -4.73
CA LEU A 402 -13.50 12.86 -5.65
C LEU A 402 -13.83 12.48 -7.09
N SER A 403 -13.69 13.46 -7.99
CA SER A 403 -13.66 13.21 -9.43
C SER A 403 -12.33 12.57 -9.81
N LEU A 404 -12.23 11.26 -9.59
CA LEU A 404 -11.02 10.49 -9.84
C LEU A 404 -10.61 10.57 -11.30
N SER A 405 -9.31 10.77 -11.54
CA SER A 405 -8.74 10.71 -12.88
C SER A 405 -9.03 9.36 -13.53
N SER A 406 -9.16 9.38 -14.85
CA SER A 406 -9.35 8.17 -15.63
C SER A 406 -8.17 7.90 -16.56
N CYS A 407 -7.91 6.62 -16.78
CA CYS A 407 -6.95 6.13 -17.75
C CYS A 407 -7.69 5.36 -18.85
N PRO A 408 -7.30 5.53 -20.14
CA PRO A 408 -7.76 4.66 -21.21
C PRO A 408 -7.50 3.20 -20.85
N THR A 409 -8.52 2.36 -21.02
CA THR A 409 -8.53 0.95 -20.62
C THR A 409 -9.27 0.14 -21.68
N PHE A 410 -8.74 -1.02 -22.05
CA PHE A 410 -9.43 -1.97 -22.92
C PHE A 410 -10.62 -2.58 -22.18
N VAL A 411 -11.79 -2.39 -22.78
CA VAL A 411 -13.07 -2.95 -22.38
C VAL A 411 -13.68 -3.71 -23.55
N GLU A 412 -14.81 -4.41 -23.35
CA GLU A 412 -15.46 -5.17 -24.43
C GLU A 412 -15.81 -4.30 -25.63
N ALA A 413 -16.26 -3.06 -25.39
CA ALA A 413 -16.62 -2.09 -26.42
C ALA A 413 -15.42 -1.39 -27.11
N GLY A 414 -14.18 -1.68 -26.72
CA GLY A 414 -12.98 -1.02 -27.25
C GLY A 414 -12.14 -0.35 -26.17
N ILE A 415 -11.77 0.92 -26.35
CA ILE A 415 -11.00 1.69 -25.35
C ILE A 415 -11.91 2.72 -24.72
N ALA A 416 -12.05 2.67 -23.40
CA ALA A 416 -12.87 3.59 -22.64
C ALA A 416 -12.13 4.11 -21.40
N PRO A 417 -12.46 5.31 -20.90
CA PRO A 417 -11.90 5.81 -19.65
C PRO A 417 -12.37 4.94 -18.47
N ARG A 418 -11.44 4.59 -17.57
CA ARG A 418 -11.72 3.94 -16.29
C ARG A 418 -10.93 4.59 -15.17
N HIS A 419 -11.51 4.67 -13.98
CA HIS A 419 -10.87 5.27 -12.81
C HIS A 419 -9.70 4.43 -12.33
N ILE A 420 -8.64 5.09 -11.87
CA ILE A 420 -7.40 4.46 -11.43
C ILE A 420 -6.88 5.07 -10.14
N ASP A 421 -6.03 4.32 -9.45
CA ASP A 421 -5.17 4.82 -8.38
C ASP A 421 -3.70 4.42 -8.62
N LEU A 422 -2.80 4.91 -7.77
CA LEU A 422 -1.39 4.52 -7.73
C LEU A 422 -1.02 4.05 -6.34
N ARG A 423 -0.22 3.01 -6.23
CA ARG A 423 0.50 2.69 -5.00
C ARG A 423 2.00 2.60 -5.27
N PRO A 424 2.76 3.69 -5.02
CA PRO A 424 4.21 3.64 -4.90
C PRO A 424 4.62 2.95 -3.59
N PHE A 425 5.84 2.41 -3.58
CA PHE A 425 6.43 1.76 -2.42
C PHE A 425 7.66 2.52 -1.97
N VAL A 426 7.60 3.07 -0.76
CA VAL A 426 8.67 3.86 -0.15
C VAL A 426 9.49 2.95 0.77
N LEU A 427 10.80 2.91 0.57
CA LEU A 427 11.75 2.12 1.33
C LEU A 427 12.58 3.05 2.22
N SER A 428 12.45 2.92 3.53
CA SER A 428 13.23 3.71 4.50
C SER A 428 14.34 2.84 5.05
N GLY A 429 15.62 3.15 4.81
CA GLY A 429 16.76 2.33 5.25
C GLY A 429 17.90 3.15 5.82
N GLY A 430 18.24 2.93 7.09
CA GLY A 430 19.23 3.75 7.79
C GLY A 430 18.80 5.22 7.84
N LYS A 431 19.51 6.10 7.13
CA LYS A 431 19.15 7.53 6.98
C LYS A 431 18.54 7.89 5.61
N GLN A 432 18.39 6.90 4.73
CA GLN A 432 17.95 7.12 3.36
C GLN A 432 16.48 6.73 3.20
N VAL A 433 15.76 7.48 2.37
CA VAL A 433 14.46 7.09 1.83
C VAL A 433 14.64 6.91 0.33
N ARG A 434 14.21 5.76 -0.18
CA ARG A 434 14.42 5.32 -1.56
C ARG A 434 13.11 4.77 -2.12
N MET A 435 12.92 4.90 -3.41
CA MET A 435 11.82 4.24 -4.13
C MET A 435 12.24 4.02 -5.57
N VAL A 436 11.66 3.02 -6.21
CA VAL A 436 11.78 2.87 -7.66
C VAL A 436 10.82 3.83 -8.36
N PRO A 437 11.11 4.28 -9.59
CA PRO A 437 10.23 5.14 -10.38
C PRO A 437 9.05 4.36 -10.96
N GLY A 438 8.14 3.94 -10.08
CA GLY A 438 6.99 3.12 -10.41
C GLY A 438 6.12 2.79 -9.21
N GLY A 439 5.04 2.07 -9.50
CA GLY A 439 4.09 1.62 -8.49
C GLY A 439 3.00 0.77 -9.11
N LEU A 440 2.21 0.14 -8.25
CA LEU A 440 1.04 -0.61 -8.67
C LEU A 440 -0.07 0.38 -9.07
N THR A 441 -0.44 0.42 -10.35
CA THR A 441 -1.67 1.09 -10.77
C THR A 441 -2.81 0.07 -10.79
N ARG A 442 -3.89 0.35 -10.04
CA ARG A 442 -5.13 -0.43 -10.10
C ARG A 442 -6.16 0.31 -10.95
N VAL A 443 -7.07 -0.43 -11.57
CA VAL A 443 -8.13 0.10 -12.43
C VAL A 443 -9.50 -0.48 -12.09
N ALA A 444 -10.49 0.38 -11.97
CA ALA A 444 -11.89 0.00 -11.79
C ALA A 444 -12.48 -0.38 -13.16
N LEU A 445 -12.58 -1.67 -13.47
CA LEU A 445 -12.96 -2.13 -14.82
C LEU A 445 -14.44 -1.89 -15.15
N LYS A 446 -15.31 -1.93 -14.13
CA LYS A 446 -16.75 -1.67 -14.28
C LYS A 446 -16.98 -0.20 -14.59
N GLU A 447 -17.83 0.08 -15.59
CA GLU A 447 -18.19 1.44 -15.98
C GLU A 447 -18.82 2.21 -14.80
N GLY A 448 -18.36 3.46 -14.60
CA GLY A 448 -18.80 4.33 -13.50
C GLY A 448 -18.35 3.90 -12.10
N SER A 449 -17.64 2.78 -11.96
CA SER A 449 -17.15 2.31 -10.66
C SER A 449 -15.94 3.09 -10.18
N LEU A 450 -15.95 3.49 -8.92
CA LEU A 450 -14.78 4.03 -8.20
C LEU A 450 -14.03 2.94 -7.43
N VAL A 451 -14.54 1.70 -7.44
CA VAL A 451 -13.97 0.56 -6.73
C VAL A 451 -12.84 -0.04 -7.57
N VAL A 452 -11.61 0.23 -7.15
CA VAL A 452 -10.36 -0.26 -7.76
C VAL A 452 -9.77 -1.49 -7.06
N ASN A 453 -10.37 -1.95 -5.95
CA ASN A 453 -9.86 -3.07 -5.18
C ASN A 453 -9.94 -4.38 -6.00
N SER A 454 -8.82 -5.11 -6.07
CA SER A 454 -8.71 -6.37 -6.80
C SER A 454 -9.65 -7.47 -6.26
N SER A 455 -9.93 -7.47 -4.95
CA SER A 455 -10.91 -8.40 -4.36
C SER A 455 -12.34 -8.20 -4.85
N GLN A 456 -12.63 -7.04 -5.44
CA GLN A 456 -13.93 -6.64 -5.98
C GLN A 456 -13.93 -6.49 -7.51
N GLY A 457 -12.94 -7.08 -8.20
CA GLY A 457 -12.87 -7.11 -9.66
C GLY A 457 -12.07 -5.97 -10.30
N GLY A 458 -11.23 -5.28 -9.53
CA GLY A 458 -10.24 -4.33 -10.07
C GLY A 458 -9.13 -5.04 -10.86
N GLY A 459 -8.70 -4.43 -11.97
CA GLY A 459 -7.55 -4.86 -12.76
C GLY A 459 -6.28 -4.10 -12.41
N THR A 460 -5.17 -4.39 -13.09
CA THR A 460 -3.90 -3.66 -12.94
C THR A 460 -3.35 -3.18 -14.28
N LYS A 461 -2.49 -2.16 -14.21
CA LYS A 461 -1.78 -1.57 -15.34
C LYS A 461 -0.31 -1.41 -14.99
N ASP A 462 0.56 -1.44 -15.99
CA ASP A 462 1.94 -0.97 -15.83
C ASP A 462 1.95 0.56 -15.66
N THR A 463 2.81 1.04 -14.77
CA THR A 463 3.02 2.47 -14.53
C THR A 463 4.36 2.85 -15.12
N TRP A 464 4.38 3.76 -16.09
CA TRP A 464 5.59 4.25 -16.74
C TRP A 464 5.93 5.64 -16.22
N VAL A 465 7.08 5.77 -15.56
CA VAL A 465 7.71 7.07 -15.34
C VAL A 465 8.62 7.32 -16.53
N VAL A 466 8.40 8.43 -17.23
CA VAL A 466 9.11 8.77 -18.47
C VAL A 466 9.79 10.12 -18.36
N ASP A 467 11.04 10.21 -18.82
CA ASP A 467 11.81 11.45 -18.84
C ASP A 467 11.45 12.40 -20.00
#